data_AF-A0A2R3M5S0-F1
#
_entry.id   AF-A0A2R3M5S0-F1
#
_cell.length_a   1.000
_cell.length_b   1.000
_cell.length_c   1.000
_cell.angle_alpha   90.00
_cell.angle_beta   90.00
_cell.angle_gamma   90.00
#
_symmetry.space_group_name_H-M   'P 1'
#
loop_
_entity.id
_entity.type
_entity.pdbx_description
1 polymer ?
#
loop_
_entity_poly.entity_id
_entity_poly.type
_entity_poly.pdbx_seq_one_letter_code
_entity_poly.pdbx_strand_id
1 'polypeptide(L)'
;MGKNNIELAKQAELLPRLVIYDPAYRQIEYPNGDVPENYGVCSDVIIRSYRKIGIDLQKLLHEDIKTNFNQYPSQRIWGLRKPDRNIDHRRVPNLERFFTRKATVKQITNNGQDYFPGDIVSWRLDDGRPHIGIVTTIKLPDSQRYLVMHNIGYGQVAEDVLFKWKIVGHYSY
;
A
#
# COMPACT_ATOMS: atom_id res chain seq x y z
N MET A 1 2.66 -18.01 7.33
CA MET A 1 3.12 -17.00 6.35
C MET A 1 3.78 -17.71 5.20
N GLY A 2 3.29 -17.51 3.98
CA GLY A 2 3.92 -18.10 2.80
C GLY A 2 5.28 -17.47 2.53
N LYS A 3 6.18 -18.18 1.82
CA LYS A 3 7.49 -17.66 1.39
C LYS A 3 7.39 -16.30 0.68
N ASN A 4 6.25 -16.03 0.05
CA ASN A 4 5.99 -14.81 -0.72
C ASN A 4 5.88 -13.53 0.14
N ASN A 5 5.41 -13.60 1.40
CA ASN A 5 5.24 -12.40 2.24
C ASN A 5 6.58 -11.84 2.74
N ILE A 6 7.50 -12.73 3.12
CA ILE A 6 8.84 -12.32 3.52
C ILE A 6 9.58 -11.74 2.31
N GLU A 7 9.41 -12.34 1.13
CA GLU A 7 9.99 -11.81 -0.10
C GLU A 7 9.42 -10.43 -0.44
N LEU A 8 8.11 -10.22 -0.32
CA LEU A 8 7.48 -8.91 -0.51
C LEU A 8 8.10 -7.84 0.40
N ALA A 9 8.26 -8.15 1.68
CA ALA A 9 8.86 -7.24 2.65
C ALA A 9 10.30 -6.87 2.26
N LYS A 10 11.12 -7.85 1.90
CA LYS A 10 12.50 -7.62 1.43
C LYS A 10 12.55 -6.78 0.17
N GLN A 11 11.67 -7.04 -0.80
CA GLN A 11 11.61 -6.23 -2.02
C GLN A 11 11.16 -4.79 -1.74
N ALA A 12 10.31 -4.57 -0.73
CA ALA A 12 9.97 -3.22 -0.25
C ALA A 12 11.19 -2.49 0.32
N GLU A 13 12.00 -3.16 1.13
CA GLU A 13 13.21 -2.61 1.75
C GLU A 13 14.28 -2.20 0.71
N LEU A 14 14.27 -2.83 -0.47
CA LEU A 14 15.19 -2.58 -1.57
C LEU A 14 14.73 -1.46 -2.53
N LEU A 15 13.55 -0.86 -2.31
CA LEU A 15 13.08 0.23 -3.16
C LEU A 15 13.97 1.48 -3.01
N PRO A 16 14.11 2.30 -4.07
CA PRO A 16 14.90 3.53 -4.01
C PRO A 16 14.41 4.46 -2.90
N ARG A 17 15.32 4.88 -2.02
CA ARG A 17 14.97 5.78 -0.90
C ARG A 17 14.65 7.19 -1.37
N LEU A 18 15.45 7.73 -2.29
CA LEU A 18 15.33 9.10 -2.79
C LEU A 18 14.21 9.18 -3.83
N VAL A 19 12.99 9.43 -3.35
CA VAL A 19 11.80 9.61 -4.18
C VAL A 19 11.13 10.94 -3.82
N ILE A 20 10.86 11.74 -4.85
CA ILE A 20 10.11 12.98 -4.75
C ILE A 20 8.64 12.64 -4.53
N TYR A 21 8.06 13.18 -3.47
CA TYR A 21 6.65 13.00 -3.20
C TYR A 21 5.80 13.72 -4.24
N ASP A 22 5.02 12.96 -5.02
CA ASP A 22 4.18 13.52 -6.09
C ASP A 22 2.84 12.78 -6.23
N PRO A 23 1.74 13.39 -5.71
CA PRO A 23 0.40 12.87 -5.84
C PRO A 23 -0.28 13.26 -7.17
N ALA A 24 0.40 13.97 -8.07
CA ALA A 24 -0.21 14.47 -9.29
C ALA A 24 -0.70 13.33 -10.20
N TYR A 25 -1.82 13.60 -10.85
CA TYR A 25 -2.37 12.72 -11.87
C TYR A 25 -1.46 12.70 -13.09
N ARG A 26 -1.20 11.50 -13.63
CA ARG A 26 -0.41 11.29 -14.85
C ARG A 26 -1.08 10.21 -15.68
N GLN A 27 -1.08 10.38 -17.01
CA GLN A 27 -1.38 9.25 -17.89
C GLN A 27 -0.20 8.29 -17.86
N ILE A 28 -0.50 6.99 -17.73
CA ILE A 28 0.50 5.92 -17.65
C ILE A 28 0.03 4.74 -18.48
N GLU A 29 0.97 3.82 -18.75
CA GLU A 29 0.65 2.58 -19.46
C GLU A 29 -0.27 1.67 -18.63
N TYR A 30 -0.87 0.71 -19.32
CA TYR A 30 -1.69 -0.34 -18.69
C TYR A 30 -1.70 -1.59 -19.57
N PRO A 31 -1.41 -2.78 -19.02
CA PRO A 31 -0.99 -3.06 -17.64
C PRO A 31 0.47 -2.63 -17.37
N ASN A 32 0.98 -2.86 -16.15
CA ASN A 32 2.34 -2.54 -15.71
C ASN A 32 2.77 -1.07 -15.81
N GLY A 33 1.83 -0.13 -15.87
CA GLY A 33 2.15 1.29 -15.78
C GLY A 33 2.68 1.67 -14.40
N ASP A 34 3.53 2.70 -14.39
CA ASP A 34 4.04 3.36 -13.19
C ASP A 34 4.27 4.84 -13.52
N VAL A 35 4.34 5.67 -12.49
CA VAL A 35 4.92 7.01 -12.62
C VAL A 35 6.45 6.90 -12.69
N PRO A 36 7.19 7.94 -13.09
CA PRO A 36 8.65 7.83 -13.20
C PRO A 36 9.26 7.43 -11.86
N GLU A 37 10.33 6.64 -11.90
CA GLU A 37 10.89 5.94 -10.73
C GLU A 37 11.22 6.87 -9.56
N ASN A 38 11.69 8.08 -9.86
CA ASN A 38 12.06 9.10 -8.88
C ASN A 38 10.85 9.86 -8.28
N TYR A 39 9.62 9.52 -8.65
CA TYR A 39 8.39 10.07 -8.08
C TYR A 39 7.54 8.98 -7.44
N GLY A 40 6.78 9.35 -6.41
CA GLY A 40 5.79 8.44 -5.83
C GLY A 40 5.17 8.92 -4.52
N VAL A 41 4.16 8.19 -4.07
CA VAL A 41 3.47 8.36 -2.78
C VAL A 41 3.41 7.02 -2.04
N CYS A 42 2.72 6.96 -0.90
CA CYS A 42 2.62 5.76 -0.06
C CYS A 42 2.12 4.51 -0.79
N SER A 43 1.13 4.64 -1.67
CA SER A 43 0.62 3.51 -2.46
C SER A 43 1.66 2.95 -3.44
N ASP A 44 2.55 3.79 -3.97
CA ASP A 44 3.54 3.34 -4.96
C ASP A 44 4.59 2.41 -4.34
N VAL A 45 4.82 2.51 -3.02
CA VAL A 45 5.58 1.50 -2.26
C VAL A 45 4.91 0.15 -2.42
N ILE A 46 3.60 0.05 -2.18
CA ILE A 46 2.84 -1.20 -2.30
C ILE A 46 2.93 -1.75 -3.73
N ILE A 47 2.64 -0.91 -4.72
CA ILE A 47 2.59 -1.30 -6.13
C ILE A 47 3.96 -1.80 -6.60
N ARG A 48 5.03 -1.06 -6.30
CA ARG A 48 6.39 -1.41 -6.72
C ARG A 48 6.90 -2.65 -5.99
N SER A 49 6.61 -2.82 -4.70
CA SER A 49 6.98 -4.03 -3.95
C SER A 49 6.33 -5.28 -4.53
N TYR A 50 5.02 -5.26 -4.81
CA TYR A 50 4.34 -6.40 -5.43
C TYR A 50 4.86 -6.68 -6.85
N ARG A 51 5.20 -5.64 -7.61
CA ARG A 51 5.77 -5.79 -8.96
C ARG A 51 7.13 -6.49 -8.94
N LYS A 52 7.97 -6.24 -7.94
CA LYS A 52 9.26 -6.94 -7.77
C LYS A 52 9.11 -8.44 -7.55
N ILE A 53 7.95 -8.91 -7.06
CA ILE A 53 7.64 -10.34 -6.92
C ILE A 53 6.72 -10.87 -8.04
N GLY A 54 6.59 -10.13 -9.14
CA GLY A 54 5.84 -10.56 -10.33
C GLY A 54 4.32 -10.35 -10.26
N ILE A 55 3.83 -9.55 -9.30
CA ILE A 55 2.40 -9.26 -9.13
C ILE A 55 2.10 -7.83 -9.58
N ASP A 56 1.33 -7.69 -10.65
CA ASP A 56 0.85 -6.38 -11.12
C ASP A 56 -0.45 -5.96 -10.41
N LEU A 57 -0.32 -5.34 -9.24
CA LEU A 57 -1.47 -4.82 -8.50
C LEU A 57 -2.25 -3.75 -9.26
N GLN A 58 -1.62 -3.00 -10.19
CA GLN A 58 -2.33 -2.02 -11.02
C GLN A 58 -3.44 -2.72 -11.82
N LYS A 59 -3.09 -3.80 -12.52
CA LYS A 59 -4.02 -4.63 -13.28
C LYS A 59 -5.05 -5.30 -12.39
N LEU A 60 -4.62 -5.98 -11.33
CA LEU A 60 -5.53 -6.76 -10.48
C LEU A 60 -6.60 -5.88 -9.81
N LEU A 61 -6.19 -4.71 -9.32
CA LEU A 61 -7.13 -3.75 -8.73
C LEU A 61 -8.05 -3.16 -9.80
N HIS A 62 -7.52 -2.75 -10.96
CA HIS A 62 -8.35 -2.17 -12.02
C HIS A 62 -9.44 -3.13 -12.52
N GLU A 63 -9.10 -4.39 -12.78
CA GLU A 63 -10.08 -5.38 -13.25
C GLU A 63 -11.13 -5.71 -12.17
N ASP A 64 -10.77 -5.72 -10.88
CA ASP A 64 -11.75 -5.90 -9.81
C ASP A 64 -12.68 -4.68 -9.68
N ILE A 65 -12.16 -3.45 -9.81
CA ILE A 65 -12.99 -2.23 -9.83
C ILE A 65 -13.92 -2.24 -11.03
N LYS A 66 -13.44 -2.59 -12.22
CA LYS A 66 -14.23 -2.62 -13.45
C LYS A 66 -15.45 -3.54 -13.34
N THR A 67 -15.28 -4.68 -12.68
CA THR A 67 -16.36 -5.67 -12.47
C THR A 67 -17.21 -5.38 -11.24
N ASN A 68 -16.75 -4.55 -10.29
CA ASN A 68 -17.42 -4.31 -9.01
C ASN A 68 -17.50 -2.81 -8.64
N PHE A 69 -17.63 -1.91 -9.61
CA PHE A 69 -17.45 -0.46 -9.42
C PHE A 69 -18.25 0.12 -8.23
N ASN A 70 -19.51 -0.29 -8.08
CA ASN A 70 -20.41 0.16 -7.01
C ASN A 70 -19.96 -0.28 -5.60
N GLN A 71 -19.04 -1.24 -5.50
CA GLN A 71 -18.47 -1.68 -4.23
C GLN A 71 -17.23 -0.89 -3.83
N TYR A 72 -16.68 -0.07 -4.74
CA TYR A 72 -15.53 0.77 -4.48
C TYR A 72 -15.96 2.19 -4.09
N PRO A 73 -15.15 2.90 -3.30
CA PRO A 73 -15.54 4.22 -2.80
C PRO A 73 -15.49 5.32 -3.86
N SER A 74 -15.13 4.99 -5.12
CA SER A 74 -14.81 5.96 -6.15
C SER A 74 -15.91 6.98 -6.45
N GLN A 75 -17.17 6.51 -6.53
CA GLN A 75 -18.30 7.41 -6.73
C GLN A 75 -18.55 8.30 -5.50
N ARG A 76 -18.46 7.73 -4.29
CA ARG A 76 -18.74 8.43 -3.04
C ARG A 76 -17.69 9.47 -2.68
N ILE A 77 -16.41 9.21 -2.97
CA ILE A 77 -15.30 10.10 -2.61
C ILE A 77 -15.01 11.12 -3.72
N TRP A 78 -15.04 10.70 -4.99
CA TRP A 78 -14.59 11.53 -6.12
C TRP A 78 -15.64 11.76 -7.21
N GLY A 79 -16.89 11.29 -7.03
CA GLY A 79 -17.96 11.47 -8.02
C GLY A 79 -17.74 10.70 -9.33
N LEU A 80 -16.81 9.75 -9.36
CA LEU A 80 -16.47 9.00 -10.57
C LEU A 80 -17.60 8.04 -10.95
N ARG A 81 -17.76 7.82 -12.27
CA ARG A 81 -18.76 6.90 -12.84
C ARG A 81 -18.16 5.67 -13.52
N LYS A 82 -16.83 5.63 -13.63
CA LYS A 82 -16.08 4.53 -14.25
C LYS A 82 -14.70 4.41 -13.60
N PRO A 83 -14.07 3.23 -13.68
CA PRO A 83 -12.68 3.05 -13.25
C PRO A 83 -11.71 3.92 -14.05
N ASP A 84 -10.57 4.23 -13.46
CA ASP A 84 -9.47 4.98 -14.05
C ASP A 84 -8.12 4.26 -13.82
N ARG A 85 -7.66 3.57 -14.87
CA ARG A 85 -6.42 2.79 -14.86
C ARG A 85 -5.17 3.60 -14.54
N ASN A 86 -5.22 4.92 -14.73
CA ASN A 86 -4.07 5.79 -14.51
C ASN A 86 -3.81 6.09 -13.02
N ILE A 87 -4.84 5.99 -12.17
CA ILE A 87 -4.75 6.51 -10.79
C ILE A 87 -5.41 5.61 -9.74
N ASP A 88 -6.28 4.67 -10.12
CA ASP A 88 -7.06 3.90 -9.14
C ASP A 88 -6.20 3.10 -8.15
N HIS A 89 -5.10 2.53 -8.63
CA HIS A 89 -4.12 1.78 -7.83
C HIS A 89 -3.28 2.69 -6.92
N ARG A 90 -3.26 4.00 -7.17
CA ARG A 90 -2.58 5.01 -6.35
C ARG A 90 -3.51 5.65 -5.30
N ARG A 91 -4.75 5.17 -5.19
CA ARG A 91 -5.74 5.64 -4.20
C ARG A 91 -5.83 4.62 -3.07
N VAL A 92 -5.31 4.99 -1.89
CA VAL A 92 -5.37 4.13 -0.69
C VAL A 92 -6.78 3.59 -0.39
N PRO A 93 -7.88 4.37 -0.47
CA PRO A 93 -9.22 3.82 -0.26
C PRO A 93 -9.63 2.71 -1.24
N ASN A 94 -9.08 2.72 -2.47
CA ASN A 94 -9.30 1.63 -3.42
C ASN A 94 -8.47 0.40 -3.04
N LEU A 95 -7.22 0.57 -2.63
CA LEU A 95 -6.38 -0.53 -2.13
C LEU A 95 -6.99 -1.20 -0.90
N GLU A 96 -7.51 -0.42 0.07
CA GLU A 96 -8.23 -0.93 1.24
C GLU A 96 -9.42 -1.81 0.83
N ARG A 97 -10.23 -1.35 -0.13
CA ARG A 97 -11.37 -2.13 -0.62
C ARG A 97 -10.92 -3.39 -1.37
N PHE A 98 -9.87 -3.28 -2.19
CA PHE A 98 -9.31 -4.42 -2.91
C PHE A 98 -8.81 -5.50 -1.93
N PHE A 99 -7.98 -5.14 -0.95
CA PHE A 99 -7.48 -6.09 0.04
C PHE A 99 -8.59 -6.66 0.91
N THR A 100 -9.59 -5.87 1.30
CA THR A 100 -10.77 -6.41 2.00
C THR A 100 -11.49 -7.51 1.20
N ARG A 101 -11.49 -7.41 -0.13
CA ARG A 101 -12.16 -8.36 -1.03
C ARG A 101 -11.31 -9.56 -1.43
N LYS A 102 -9.98 -9.40 -1.47
CA LYS A 102 -9.07 -10.37 -2.10
C LYS A 102 -7.99 -10.93 -1.18
N ALA A 103 -7.75 -10.29 -0.04
CA ALA A 103 -6.74 -10.68 0.93
C ALA A 103 -7.36 -11.30 2.18
N THR A 104 -6.52 -11.83 3.06
CA THR A 104 -6.92 -12.14 4.43
C THR A 104 -6.95 -10.85 5.23
N VAL A 105 -8.13 -10.45 5.71
CA VAL A 105 -8.29 -9.34 6.66
C VAL A 105 -7.86 -9.84 8.04
N LYS A 106 -6.87 -9.18 8.63
CA LYS A 106 -6.32 -9.51 9.95
C LYS A 106 -6.91 -8.59 11.01
N GLN A 107 -6.91 -9.07 12.26
CA GLN A 107 -7.33 -8.27 13.39
C GLN A 107 -6.36 -7.09 13.61
N ILE A 108 -6.91 -5.93 13.91
CA ILE A 108 -6.12 -4.77 14.36
C ILE A 108 -5.97 -4.90 15.87
N THR A 109 -4.73 -4.98 16.33
CA THR A 109 -4.38 -5.07 17.75
C THR A 109 -3.34 -4.00 18.09
N ASN A 110 -3.10 -3.79 19.39
CA ASN A 110 -2.00 -2.97 19.88
C ASN A 110 -0.74 -3.79 20.20
N ASN A 111 -0.71 -5.07 19.82
CA ASN A 111 0.43 -5.95 20.02
C ASN A 111 1.23 -6.03 18.71
N GLY A 112 2.45 -5.50 18.72
CA GLY A 112 3.33 -5.47 17.55
C GLY A 112 3.67 -6.84 16.97
N GLN A 113 3.57 -7.91 17.76
CA GLN A 113 3.83 -9.28 17.30
C GLN A 113 2.75 -9.83 16.37
N ASP A 114 1.57 -9.20 16.32
CA ASP A 114 0.50 -9.63 15.43
C ASP A 114 0.69 -9.13 13.99
N TYR A 115 1.69 -8.29 13.75
CA TYR A 115 2.04 -7.67 12.47
C TYR A 115 3.32 -8.30 11.94
N PHE A 116 3.21 -9.05 10.86
CA PHE A 116 4.30 -9.86 10.33
C PHE A 116 4.86 -9.29 9.03
N PRO A 117 6.12 -9.60 8.69
CA PRO A 117 6.71 -9.13 7.45
C PRO A 117 5.85 -9.46 6.23
N GLY A 118 5.59 -8.44 5.41
CA GLY A 118 4.77 -8.51 4.21
C GLY A 118 3.30 -8.17 4.43
N ASP A 119 2.86 -8.02 5.69
CA ASP A 119 1.51 -7.53 5.95
C ASP A 119 1.37 -6.07 5.47
N ILE A 120 0.19 -5.76 4.93
CA ILE A 120 -0.18 -4.43 4.47
C ILE A 120 -1.00 -3.77 5.56
N VAL A 121 -0.59 -2.57 5.98
CA VAL A 121 -1.29 -1.80 7.00
C VAL A 121 -1.68 -0.45 6.41
N SER A 122 -2.92 -0.03 6.67
CA SER A 122 -3.44 1.27 6.24
C SER A 122 -3.88 2.10 7.43
N TRP A 123 -3.64 3.40 7.37
CA TRP A 123 -3.94 4.35 8.42
C TRP A 123 -4.84 5.48 7.94
N ARG A 124 -5.38 6.21 8.91
CA ARG A 124 -5.76 7.61 8.75
C ARG A 124 -4.77 8.44 9.56
N LEU A 125 -4.12 9.40 8.90
CA LEU A 125 -3.25 10.39 9.53
C LEU A 125 -4.09 11.36 10.38
N ASP A 126 -3.42 12.19 11.18
CA ASP A 126 -4.10 13.12 12.11
C ASP A 126 -4.99 14.15 11.40
N ASP A 127 -4.66 14.49 10.16
CA ASP A 127 -5.47 15.36 9.29
C ASP A 127 -6.52 14.59 8.46
N GLY A 128 -6.72 13.30 8.74
CA GLY A 128 -7.68 12.42 8.07
C GLY A 128 -7.23 11.85 6.73
N ARG A 129 -6.04 12.22 6.23
CA ARG A 129 -5.54 11.67 4.96
C ARG A 129 -5.30 10.15 5.07
N PRO A 130 -5.70 9.35 4.05
CA PRO A 130 -5.36 7.94 3.97
C PRO A 130 -3.85 7.73 3.78
N HIS A 131 -3.30 6.73 4.46
CA HIS A 131 -1.91 6.31 4.32
C HIS A 131 -1.80 4.78 4.32
N ILE A 132 -0.73 4.23 3.73
CA ILE A 132 -0.52 2.78 3.60
C ILE A 132 0.96 2.42 3.57
N GLY A 133 1.30 1.20 3.97
CA GLY A 133 2.67 0.73 4.06
C GLY A 133 2.76 -0.79 4.24
N ILE A 134 3.99 -1.30 4.16
CA ILE A 134 4.31 -2.74 4.29
C ILE A 134 5.13 -2.97 5.55
N VAL A 135 4.75 -3.95 6.35
CA VAL A 135 5.55 -4.39 7.49
C VAL A 135 6.84 -5.05 6.98
N THR A 136 7.99 -4.54 7.43
CA THR A 136 9.32 -4.99 6.98
C THR A 136 9.79 -6.23 7.74
N THR A 137 10.95 -6.76 7.36
CA THR A 137 11.72 -7.75 8.14
C THR A 137 12.63 -7.12 9.18
N ILE A 138 12.77 -5.78 9.17
CA ILE A 138 13.64 -5.03 10.08
C ILE A 138 12.91 -4.83 11.41
N LYS A 139 13.48 -5.33 12.50
CA LYS A 139 12.96 -5.10 13.85
C LYS A 139 13.48 -3.79 14.43
N LEU A 140 12.63 -3.09 15.16
CA LEU A 140 13.09 -2.00 16.02
C LEU A 140 13.87 -2.62 17.21
N PRO A 141 15.09 -2.11 17.53
CA PRO A 141 15.85 -2.57 18.69
C PRO A 141 15.01 -2.55 19.98
N ASP A 142 15.22 -3.55 20.83
CA ASP A 142 14.53 -3.70 22.12
C ASP A 142 13.00 -3.77 22.06
N SER A 143 12.44 -3.99 20.86
CA SER A 143 11.00 -4.15 20.65
C SER A 143 10.67 -5.47 19.93
N GLN A 144 9.45 -5.94 20.12
CA GLN A 144 8.90 -7.09 19.39
C GLN A 144 8.15 -6.70 18.10
N ARG A 145 8.32 -5.46 17.60
CA ARG A 145 7.68 -4.98 16.37
C ARG A 145 8.67 -4.69 15.25
N TYR A 146 8.19 -4.85 14.03
CA TYR A 146 8.89 -4.51 12.81
C TYR A 146 8.68 -3.04 12.43
N LEU A 147 9.65 -2.46 11.72
CA LEU A 147 9.48 -1.18 11.04
C LEU A 147 8.50 -1.34 9.87
N VAL A 148 7.94 -0.23 9.41
CA VAL A 148 7.04 -0.20 8.26
C VAL A 148 7.73 0.56 7.13
N MET A 149 7.74 -0.01 5.92
CA MET A 149 8.15 0.67 4.71
C MET A 149 6.98 1.49 4.15
N HIS A 150 7.16 2.80 4.01
CA HIS A 150 6.17 3.74 3.46
C HIS A 150 6.84 4.97 2.85
N ASN A 151 6.02 5.87 2.28
CA ASN A 151 6.46 7.18 1.82
C ASN A 151 5.40 8.24 2.17
N ILE A 152 5.81 9.29 2.89
CA ILE A 152 4.95 10.40 3.32
C ILE A 152 5.57 11.79 3.06
N GLY A 153 6.62 11.87 2.23
CA GLY A 153 7.26 13.16 1.91
C GLY A 153 8.79 13.17 2.04
N TYR A 154 9.35 12.25 2.82
CA TYR A 154 10.80 12.15 3.07
C TYR A 154 11.47 11.00 2.29
N GLY A 155 10.81 10.54 1.22
CA GLY A 155 11.23 9.39 0.43
C GLY A 155 10.60 8.08 0.89
N GLN A 156 11.07 6.96 0.33
CA GLN A 156 10.65 5.62 0.72
C GLN A 156 11.54 5.15 1.87
N VAL A 157 10.97 4.99 3.06
CA VAL A 157 11.73 4.77 4.31
C VAL A 157 11.06 3.72 5.19
N ALA A 158 11.89 2.97 5.91
CA ALA A 158 11.45 2.05 6.95
C ALA A 158 11.47 2.79 8.30
N GLU A 159 10.30 3.05 8.89
CA GLU A 159 10.16 3.83 10.12
C GLU A 159 9.28 3.12 11.16
N ASP A 160 9.45 3.51 12.42
CA ASP A 160 8.64 3.04 13.55
C ASP A 160 7.31 3.81 13.62
N VAL A 161 6.43 3.54 12.65
CA VAL A 161 5.15 4.25 12.48
C VAL A 161 3.91 3.40 12.70
N LEU A 162 4.08 2.10 12.96
CA LEU A 162 2.97 1.13 13.03
C LEU A 162 1.81 1.60 13.91
N PHE A 163 2.11 2.14 15.10
CA PHE A 163 1.14 2.61 16.07
C PHE A 163 1.14 4.14 16.24
N LYS A 164 1.72 4.90 15.31
CA LYS A 164 1.76 6.38 15.37
C LYS A 164 0.44 7.02 14.94
N TRP A 165 -0.34 6.32 14.11
CA TRP A 165 -1.60 6.82 13.57
C TRP A 165 -2.71 5.78 13.75
N LYS A 166 -3.95 6.20 13.48
CA LYS A 166 -5.10 5.30 13.57
C LYS A 166 -5.04 4.24 12.47
N ILE A 167 -4.77 3.00 12.85
CA ILE A 167 -4.88 1.85 11.94
C ILE A 167 -6.35 1.66 11.57
N VAL A 168 -6.62 1.54 10.27
CA VAL A 168 -7.97 1.28 9.73
C VAL A 168 -8.03 0.04 8.84
N GLY A 169 -6.89 -0.60 8.59
CA GLY A 169 -6.83 -1.86 7.85
C GLY A 169 -5.52 -2.59 8.11
N HIS A 170 -5.60 -3.92 8.15
CA HIS A 170 -4.48 -4.83 8.34
C HIS A 170 -4.76 -6.08 7.50
N TYR A 171 -3.88 -6.37 6.55
CA TYR A 171 -4.12 -7.37 5.51
C TYR A 171 -2.90 -8.24 5.26
N SER A 172 -3.14 -9.46 4.80
CA SER A 172 -2.12 -10.35 4.24
C SER A 172 -2.64 -10.90 2.92
N TYR A 173 -1.98 -10.56 1.81
CA TYR A 173 -2.39 -10.89 0.44
C TYR A 173 -1.37 -11.78 -0.24
#